data_AF-A0ABC8BRW5-F1
#
_entry.id   AF-A0ABC8BRW5-F1
#
_cell.length_a   1.000
_cell.length_b   1.000
_cell.length_c   1.000
_cell.angle_alpha   90.00
_cell.angle_beta   90.00
_cell.angle_gamma   90.00
#
_symmetry.space_group_name_H-M   'P 1'
#
loop_
_entity.id
_entity.type
_entity.pdbx_description
1 polymer ?
#
loop_
_entity_poly.entity_id
_entity_poly.type
_entity_poly.pdbx_seq_one_letter_code
_entity_poly.pdbx_strand_id
1 'polypeptide(L)' 'MSAAPAPGPRDAKQQPQAQQPPREPKPKPVLVFDDPLDQQSADDTDRGWGERPSGGSGAADLARFLDEKPPHHI' A
#
# COMPACT_ATOMS: atom_id res chain seq x y z
N MET A 1 -21.43 40.21 -45.11
CA MET A 1 -20.67 39.91 -43.88
C MET A 1 -20.16 38.46 -43.99
N SER A 2 -18.84 38.27 -43.94
CA SER A 2 -18.13 36.98 -43.93
C SER A 2 -18.31 36.22 -42.61
N ALA A 3 -18.29 34.87 -42.64
CA ALA A 3 -17.34 34.02 -41.89
C ALA A 3 -17.75 32.52 -41.83
N ALA A 4 -16.87 31.68 -42.41
CA ALA A 4 -16.51 30.25 -42.29
C ALA A 4 -17.51 29.12 -41.89
N PRO A 5 -17.40 27.93 -42.53
CA PRO A 5 -18.07 26.70 -42.11
C PRO A 5 -17.46 26.05 -40.85
N ALA A 6 -18.27 25.25 -40.16
CA ALA A 6 -17.99 24.55 -38.91
C ALA A 6 -16.71 23.69 -38.94
N PRO A 7 -16.01 23.50 -37.79
CA PRO A 7 -14.89 22.57 -37.71
C PRO A 7 -15.42 21.14 -37.86
N GLY A 8 -15.00 20.46 -38.93
CA GLY A 8 -15.20 19.01 -39.08
C GLY A 8 -14.44 18.22 -38.00
N PRO A 9 -14.83 16.97 -37.73
CA PRO A 9 -14.15 16.14 -36.76
C PRO A 9 -12.70 15.92 -37.17
N ARG A 10 -11.76 16.13 -36.25
CA ARG A 10 -10.33 15.85 -36.46
C ARG A 10 -10.17 14.36 -36.77
N ASP A 11 -9.57 14.06 -37.93
CA ASP A 11 -9.00 12.75 -38.23
C ASP A 11 -7.94 12.41 -37.18
N ALA A 12 -8.37 11.72 -36.12
CA ALA A 12 -7.47 11.04 -35.21
C ALA A 12 -6.89 9.85 -35.97
N LYS A 13 -5.72 10.06 -36.60
CA LYS A 13 -4.88 8.98 -37.12
C LYS A 13 -4.76 7.90 -36.05
N GLN A 14 -5.38 6.76 -36.33
CA GLN A 14 -5.36 5.57 -35.49
C GLN A 14 -3.91 5.12 -35.34
N GLN A 15 -3.34 5.31 -34.14
CA GLN A 15 -2.14 4.59 -33.74
C GLN A 15 -2.47 3.09 -33.76
N PRO A 16 -1.63 2.22 -34.33
CA PRO A 16 -1.85 0.79 -34.25
C PRO A 16 -1.78 0.38 -32.79
N GLN A 17 -2.94 0.04 -32.22
CA GLN A 17 -3.05 -0.57 -30.92
C GLN A 17 -2.34 -1.92 -31.01
N ALA A 18 -1.13 -1.99 -30.44
CA ALA A 18 -0.46 -3.24 -30.18
C ALA A 18 -1.44 -4.14 -29.42
N GLN A 19 -1.84 -5.24 -30.05
CA GLN A 19 -2.77 -6.21 -29.51
C GLN A 19 -2.18 -6.76 -28.21
N GLN A 20 -2.69 -6.29 -27.07
CA GLN A 20 -2.36 -6.88 -25.79
C GLN A 20 -2.91 -8.30 -25.78
N PRO A 21 -2.15 -9.30 -25.28
CA PRO A 21 -2.66 -10.65 -25.12
C PRO A 21 -3.92 -10.64 -24.25
N PRO A 22 -4.86 -11.59 -24.45
CA PRO A 22 -6.06 -11.69 -23.63
C PRO A 22 -5.66 -11.73 -22.15
N ARG A 23 -6.11 -10.74 -21.37
CA ARG A 23 -5.88 -10.74 -19.93
C ARG A 23 -6.67 -11.90 -19.34
N GLU A 24 -5.99 -12.78 -18.61
CA GLU A 24 -6.67 -13.82 -17.84
C GLU A 24 -7.71 -13.19 -16.90
N PRO A 25 -8.89 -13.82 -16.74
CA PRO A 25 -9.92 -13.29 -15.87
C PRO A 25 -9.41 -13.26 -14.43
N LYS A 26 -9.45 -12.07 -13.82
CA LYS A 26 -9.12 -11.90 -12.39
C LYS A 26 -10.08 -12.75 -11.56
N PRO A 27 -9.59 -13.43 -10.49
CA PRO A 27 -10.46 -14.16 -9.59
C PRO A 27 -11.51 -13.22 -8.99
N LYS A 28 -12.75 -13.71 -8.88
CA LYS A 28 -13.85 -12.97 -8.26
C LYS A 28 -13.62 -12.91 -6.75
N PRO A 29 -13.98 -11.82 -6.06
CA PRO A 29 -13.95 -11.77 -4.60
C PRO A 29 -14.90 -12.83 -4.03
N VAL A 30 -14.43 -13.60 -3.04
CA VAL A 30 -15.17 -14.67 -2.36
C VAL A 30 -15.22 -14.35 -0.86
N LEU A 31 -16.35 -14.62 -0.23
CA LEU A 31 -16.51 -14.53 1.22
C LEU A 31 -16.04 -15.85 1.87
N VAL A 32 -15.22 -15.76 2.91
CA VAL A 32 -14.77 -16.93 3.70
C VAL A 32 -15.65 -17.02 4.95
N PHE A 33 -16.21 -18.21 5.20
CA PHE A 33 -17.12 -18.49 6.32
C PHE A 33 -16.57 -19.52 7.31
N ASP A 34 -15.29 -19.88 7.17
CA ASP A 34 -14.61 -20.74 8.13
C ASP A 34 -14.48 -20.03 9.50
N ASP A 35 -14.23 -20.80 10.56
CA ASP A 35 -14.02 -20.23 11.89
C ASP A 35 -12.81 -19.28 11.88
N PRO A 36 -12.97 -17.99 12.22
CA PRO A 36 -11.85 -17.04 12.23
C PRO A 36 -10.74 -17.42 13.23
N LEU A 37 -11.03 -18.28 14.22
CA LEU A 37 -10.05 -18.73 15.21
C LEU A 37 -9.23 -19.96 14.76
N ASP A 38 -9.61 -20.61 13.66
CA ASP A 38 -8.87 -21.76 13.12
C ASP A 38 -7.60 -21.35 12.34
N GLN A 39 -7.39 -20.05 12.13
CA GLN A 39 -6.23 -19.50 11.44
C GLN A 39 -5.44 -18.58 12.38
N GLN A 40 -4.11 -18.66 12.31
CA GLN A 40 -3.25 -17.72 13.02
C GLN A 40 -3.40 -16.32 12.39
N SER A 41 -3.79 -15.35 13.20
CA SER A 41 -3.88 -13.95 12.78
C SER A 41 -2.53 -13.24 12.90
N ALA A 42 -2.39 -12.11 12.20
CA ALA A 42 -1.20 -11.27 12.34
C ALA A 42 -1.07 -10.69 13.75
N ASP A 43 -2.19 -10.47 14.43
CA ASP A 43 -2.27 -9.94 15.80
C ASP A 43 -1.86 -10.98 16.85
N ASP A 44 -1.88 -12.27 16.51
CA ASP A 44 -1.37 -13.35 17.39
C ASP A 44 0.16 -13.41 17.41
N THR A 45 0.82 -12.63 16.56
CA THR A 45 2.28 -12.56 16.52
C THR A 45 2.75 -11.22 17.06
N ASP A 46 3.79 -11.24 17.89
CA ASP A 46 4.48 -10.03 18.34
C ASP A 46 5.35 -9.40 17.22
N ARG A 47 5.11 -9.74 15.93
CA ARG A 47 5.86 -9.12 14.83
C ARG A 47 5.63 -7.61 14.82
N GLY A 48 6.71 -6.86 14.62
CA GLY A 48 6.71 -5.40 14.73
C GLY A 48 6.77 -4.88 16.18
N TRP A 49 6.62 -5.74 17.18
CA TRP A 49 6.78 -5.38 18.59
C TRP A 49 8.18 -5.80 19.07
N GLY A 50 9.03 -4.82 19.37
CA GLY A 50 10.38 -5.09 19.89
C GLY A 50 11.41 -5.56 18.85
N GLU A 51 11.01 -5.81 17.60
CA GLU A 51 11.93 -6.05 16.49
C GLU A 51 12.76 -4.80 16.22
N ARG A 52 14.08 -4.91 16.43
CA ARG A 52 15.00 -3.80 16.22
C ARG A 52 15.49 -3.77 14.77
N PRO A 53 15.50 -2.60 14.11
CA PRO A 53 16.11 -2.47 12.81
C PRO A 53 17.59 -2.87 12.90
N SER A 54 18.04 -3.65 11.92
CA SER A 54 19.44 -4.10 11.81
C SER A 54 20.36 -2.88 11.70
N GLY A 55 20.95 -2.47 12.82
CA GLY A 55 21.80 -1.28 12.94
C GLY A 55 21.56 -0.42 14.19
N GLY A 56 20.43 -0.59 14.89
CA GLY A 56 20.16 0.09 16.16
C GLY A 56 20.68 -0.70 17.36
N SER A 57 21.64 -0.15 18.11
CA SER A 57 22.13 -0.80 19.33
C SER A 57 21.09 -0.74 20.43
N GLY A 58 20.33 -1.83 20.56
CA GLY A 58 19.97 -2.47 21.82
C GLY A 58 20.04 -1.61 23.09
N ALA A 59 21.28 -1.51 23.55
CA ALA A 59 21.66 -0.92 24.82
C ALA A 59 21.63 0.61 24.84
N ALA A 60 21.91 1.26 23.71
CA ALA A 60 21.95 2.72 23.63
C ALA A 60 20.54 3.32 23.80
N ASP A 61 19.53 2.72 23.17
CA ASP A 61 18.14 3.15 23.32
C ASP A 61 17.63 2.93 24.76
N LEU A 62 17.98 1.80 25.37
CA LEU A 62 17.60 1.48 26.75
C LEU A 62 18.23 2.46 27.75
N ALA A 63 19.51 2.80 27.58
CA ALA A 63 20.18 3.78 28.42
C ALA A 63 19.49 5.14 28.36
N ARG A 64 19.12 5.62 27.16
CA ARG A 64 18.38 6.88 27.00
C ARG A 64 17.04 6.86 27.75
N PHE A 65 16.27 5.78 27.69
CA PHE A 65 15.00 5.68 28.42
C PHE A 65 15.17 5.69 29.96
N LEU A 66 16.27 5.14 30.47
CA LEU A 66 16.56 5.17 31.90
C LEU A 66 17.06 6.54 32.38
N ASP A 67 17.83 7.23 31.54
CA ASP A 67 18.41 8.54 31.85
C ASP A 67 17.43 9.70 31.62
N GLU A 68 16.51 9.57 30.66
CA GLU A 68 15.55 10.62 30.30
C GLU A 68 14.34 10.60 31.24
N LYS A 69 14.42 11.37 32.32
CA LYS A 69 13.24 11.62 33.17
C LYS A 69 12.18 12.40 32.40
N PRO A 70 10.91 11.95 32.37
CA PRO A 70 9.85 12.69 31.71
C PRO A 70 9.72 14.08 32.36
N PRO A 71 9.48 15.13 31.55
CA PRO A 71 9.20 16.44 32.12
C PRO A 71 7.98 16.27 33.02
N HIS A 72 8.06 16.83 34.23
CA HIS A 72 7.13 16.59 35.35
C HIS A 72 7.40 15.31 36.14
N HIS A 73 8.62 15.20 36.68
CA HIS A 73 8.75 14.61 38.01
C HIS A 73 8.66 15.75 39.03
N ILE A 74 7.75 15.65 39.99
CA ILE A 74 7.74 16.47 41.20
C ILE A 74 7.96 15.50 42.34
#